data_AF-A0A920FHM5-F1
#
_entry.id   AF-A0A920FHM5-F1
#
_cell.length_a   1.000
_cell.length_b   1.000
_cell.length_c   1.000
_cell.angle_alpha   90.00
_cell.angle_beta   90.00
_cell.angle_gamma   90.00
#
_symmetry.space_group_name_H-M   'P 1'
#
loop_
_entity.id
_entity.type
_entity.pdbx_description
1 polymer ?
#
loop_
_entity_poly.entity_id
_entity_poly.type
_entity_poly.pdbx_seq_one_letter_code
_entity_poly.pdbx_strand_id
1 'polypeptide(L)'
;MLYENGIHIEGPIFDTMIAHYLIDAEQRHNLDHLSRTILKYNPIPIEDLIGEKKREQINMSNVPVEKIKDYAAEDADLTYQLYLVFKTKLQSLKLETLLKK
;
A
#
# COMPACT_ATOMS: atom_id res chain seq x y z
N MET A 1 -0.14 -2.81 -15.48
CA MET A 1 1.10 -2.03 -15.58
C MET A 1 2.32 -2.85 -15.99
N LEU A 2 2.94 -3.67 -15.12
CA LEU A 2 4.20 -4.36 -15.48
C LEU A 2 4.03 -5.43 -16.57
N TYR A 3 3.01 -6.29 -16.43
CA TYR A 3 2.68 -7.30 -17.43
C TYR A 3 2.38 -6.70 -18.81
N GLU A 4 1.68 -5.58 -18.86
CA GLU A 4 1.38 -4.85 -20.12
C GLU A 4 2.63 -4.29 -20.79
N ASN A 5 3.73 -4.12 -20.04
CA ASN A 5 5.04 -3.73 -20.55
C ASN A 5 5.98 -4.95 -20.72
N GLY A 6 5.44 -6.18 -20.72
CA GLY A 6 6.19 -7.42 -20.90
C GLY A 6 7.05 -7.84 -19.71
N ILE A 7 6.84 -7.24 -18.53
CA ILE A 7 7.57 -7.55 -17.31
C ILE A 7 6.75 -8.51 -16.44
N HIS A 8 7.30 -9.70 -16.20
CA HIS A 8 6.73 -10.71 -15.32
C HIS A 8 7.39 -10.61 -13.94
N ILE A 9 6.56 -10.54 -12.89
CA ILE A 9 7.05 -10.57 -11.50
C ILE A 9 7.22 -12.03 -11.08
N GLU A 10 8.40 -12.36 -10.56
CA GLU A 10 8.74 -13.68 -10.05
C GLU A 10 9.16 -13.61 -8.58
N GLY A 11 9.04 -14.75 -7.88
CA GLY A 11 9.44 -14.88 -6.47
C GLY A 11 8.28 -14.76 -5.47
N PRO A 12 8.58 -14.82 -4.17
CA PRO A 12 7.58 -14.75 -3.12
C PRO A 12 6.96 -13.34 -3.06
N ILE A 13 5.63 -13.29 -3.18
CA ILE A 13 4.86 -12.03 -3.13
C ILE A 13 4.19 -11.94 -1.76
N PHE A 14 4.13 -10.74 -1.21
CA PHE A 14 3.34 -10.43 -0.03
C PHE A 14 2.51 -9.18 -0.29
N ASP A 15 1.22 -9.27 -0.03
CA ASP A 15 0.29 -8.15 -0.14
C ASP A 15 -0.20 -7.76 1.25
N THR A 16 0.09 -6.53 1.68
CA THR A 16 -0.26 -6.02 3.01
C THR A 16 -1.77 -5.84 3.20
N MET A 17 -2.52 -5.56 2.12
CA MET A 17 -3.97 -5.43 2.18
C MET A 17 -4.62 -6.79 2.39
N ILE A 18 -4.19 -7.82 1.64
CA ILE A 18 -4.69 -9.20 1.82
C ILE A 18 -4.25 -9.75 3.18
N ALA A 19 -3.01 -9.48 3.59
CA ALA A 19 -2.54 -9.85 4.93
C ALA A 19 -3.41 -9.26 6.03
N HIS A 20 -3.79 -7.97 5.93
CA HIS A 20 -4.69 -7.36 6.90
C HIS A 20 -6.09 -7.96 6.84
N TYR A 21 -6.63 -8.23 5.64
CA TYR A 21 -7.94 -8.89 5.49
C TYR A 21 -8.01 -10.23 6.21
N LEU A 22 -6.93 -11.03 6.16
CA LEU A 22 -6.85 -12.30 6.89
C LEU A 22 -6.79 -12.12 8.41
N ILE A 23 -6.23 -11.01 8.90
CA ILE A 23 -6.14 -10.69 10.33
C ILE A 23 -7.48 -10.18 10.85
N ASP A 24 -8.11 -9.26 10.12
CA ASP A 24 -9.37 -8.62 10.47
C ASP A 24 -10.07 -8.17 9.18
N ALA A 25 -11.12 -8.90 8.79
CA ALA A 25 -11.83 -8.72 7.53
C ALA A 25 -12.89 -7.60 7.55
N GLU A 26 -13.29 -7.11 8.73
CA GLU A 26 -14.36 -6.12 8.84
C GLU A 26 -13.84 -4.68 8.72
N GLN A 27 -12.56 -4.47 9.02
CA GLN A 27 -11.92 -3.16 8.98
C GLN A 27 -11.61 -2.68 7.56
N ARG A 28 -11.24 -1.40 7.41
CA ARG A 28 -10.72 -0.90 6.14
C ARG A 28 -9.28 -1.35 5.94
N HIS A 29 -8.92 -1.75 4.72
CA HIS A 29 -7.58 -2.29 4.41
C HIS A 29 -6.71 -1.39 3.56
N ASN A 30 -7.17 -0.18 3.21
CA ASN A 30 -6.36 0.73 2.41
C ASN A 30 -5.16 1.27 3.22
N LEU A 31 -4.09 1.61 2.50
CA LEU A 31 -2.81 2.01 3.08
C LEU A 31 -2.95 3.20 4.03
N ASP A 32 -3.72 4.23 3.65
CA ASP A 32 -3.98 5.42 4.47
C ASP A 32 -4.58 5.08 5.83
N HIS A 33 -5.63 4.26 5.83
CA HIS A 33 -6.31 3.86 7.04
C HIS A 33 -5.37 3.06 7.94
N LEU A 34 -4.68 2.06 7.39
CA LEU A 34 -3.77 1.21 8.14
C LEU A 34 -2.58 2.01 8.72
N SER A 35 -2.04 2.96 7.95
CA SER A 35 -0.96 3.82 8.42
C SER A 35 -1.40 4.69 9.59
N ARG A 36 -2.61 5.25 9.55
CA ARG A 36 -3.16 6.06 10.65
C ARG A 36 -3.48 5.23 11.88
N THR A 37 -4.09 4.06 11.71
CA THR A 37 -4.57 3.26 12.85
C THR A 37 -3.45 2.46 13.51
N ILE A 38 -2.55 1.89 12.71
CA ILE A 38 -1.50 0.96 13.17
C ILE A 38 -0.17 1.68 13.38
N LEU A 39 0.28 2.45 12.38
CA LEU A 39 1.57 3.16 12.46
C LEU A 39 1.47 4.52 13.16
N LYS A 40 0.25 5.00 13.44
CA LYS A 40 -0.03 6.34 13.98
C LYS A 40 0.57 7.46 13.11
N TYR A 41 0.65 7.21 11.82
CA TYR A 41 1.20 8.11 10.83
C TYR A 41 0.11 8.56 9.86
N ASN A 42 0.13 9.83 9.47
CA ASN A 42 -0.83 10.38 8.52
C ASN A 42 -0.15 10.58 7.15
N PRO A 43 -0.43 9.71 6.16
CA PRO A 43 0.22 9.79 4.86
C PRO A 43 -0.18 11.02 4.07
N ILE A 44 0.66 11.36 3.09
CA ILE A 44 0.42 12.38 2.08
C ILE A 44 -0.83 11.97 1.27
N PRO A 45 -1.91 12.78 1.28
CA PRO A 45 -3.09 12.50 0.47
C PRO A 45 -2.76 12.54 -1.02
N ILE A 46 -3.35 11.63 -1.81
CA ILE A 46 -3.19 11.66 -3.27
C ILE A 46 -3.69 12.98 -3.87
N GLU A 47 -4.69 13.60 -3.25
CA GLU A 47 -5.24 14.90 -3.64
C GLU A 47 -4.19 16.03 -3.61
N ASP A 48 -3.15 15.94 -2.77
CA ASP A 48 -2.06 16.93 -2.73
C ASP A 48 -1.17 16.86 -3.98
N LEU A 49 -1.21 15.72 -4.68
CA LEU A 49 -0.48 15.49 -5.93
C LEU A 49 -1.34 15.86 -7.14
N ILE A 50 -2.54 15.28 -7.22
CA ILE A 50 -3.36 15.34 -8.44
C ILE A 50 -4.52 16.35 -8.36
N GLY A 51 -4.74 16.96 -7.21
CA GLY A 51 -5.90 17.81 -6.92
C GLY A 51 -7.12 17.00 -6.44
N GLU A 52 -8.11 17.72 -5.93
CA GLU A 52 -9.38 17.13 -5.50
C GLU A 52 -10.07 16.38 -6.65
N LYS A 53 -10.93 15.41 -6.30
CA LYS A 53 -11.70 14.59 -7.24
C LYS A 53 -12.79 15.40 -7.97
N LYS A 54 -12.35 16.30 -8.84
CA LYS A 54 -13.14 17.23 -9.67
C LYS A 54 -12.65 17.16 -11.12
N ARG A 55 -13.34 17.87 -12.02
CA ARG A 55 -13.05 17.87 -13.46
C ARG A 55 -11.63 18.34 -13.81
N GLU A 56 -10.98 19.06 -12.90
CA GLU A 56 -9.63 19.63 -13.05
C GLU A 56 -8.52 18.74 -12.46
N GLN A 57 -8.85 17.54 -11.96
CA GLN A 57 -7.86 16.61 -11.43
C GLN A 57 -6.87 16.22 -12.52
N ILE A 58 -5.57 16.39 -12.26
CA ILE A 58 -4.52 16.07 -13.21
C ILE A 58 -4.16 14.57 -13.15
N ASN A 59 -3.57 14.05 -14.22
CA ASN A 59 -3.03 12.69 -14.20
C ASN A 59 -1.72 12.64 -13.39
N MET A 60 -1.44 11.50 -12.75
CA MET A 60 -0.20 11.29 -12.00
C MET A 60 1.07 11.52 -12.85
N SER A 61 1.00 11.22 -14.16
CA SER A 61 2.08 11.48 -15.11
C SER A 61 2.45 12.96 -15.28
N ASN A 62 1.54 13.86 -14.90
CA ASN A 62 1.70 15.32 -15.01
C ASN A 62 2.14 15.94 -13.68
N VAL A 63 2.30 15.15 -12.62
CA VAL A 63 2.74 15.62 -11.31
C VAL A 63 4.25 15.90 -11.36
N PRO A 64 4.73 17.04 -10.81
CA PRO A 64 6.16 17.31 -10.73
C PRO A 64 6.92 16.20 -10.00
N VAL A 65 8.09 15.83 -10.53
CA VAL A 65 8.95 14.78 -9.96
C VAL A 65 9.28 15.04 -8.48
N GLU A 66 9.49 16.31 -8.11
CA GLU A 66 9.77 16.71 -6.74
C GLU A 66 8.64 16.36 -5.75
N LYS A 67 7.39 16.31 -6.21
CA LYS A 67 6.25 15.92 -5.37
C LYS A 67 6.00 14.41 -5.39
N ILE A 68 6.07 13.81 -6.57
CA ILE A 68 5.77 12.38 -6.72
C ILE A 68 6.80 11.49 -6.01
N LYS A 69 8.06 11.95 -5.91
CA LYS A 69 9.13 11.17 -5.27
C LYS A 69 8.83 10.88 -3.80
N ASP A 70 8.34 11.89 -3.06
CA ASP A 70 8.15 11.77 -1.62
C ASP A 70 6.93 10.90 -1.34
N TYR A 71 5.85 11.08 -2.11
CA TYR A 71 4.66 10.23 -2.07
C TYR A 71 4.97 8.76 -2.40
N ALA A 72 5.67 8.50 -3.50
CA ALA A 72 5.99 7.14 -3.90
C ALA A 72 6.96 6.44 -2.93
N ALA A 73 7.92 7.19 -2.38
CA ALA A 73 8.83 6.67 -1.36
C ALA A 73 8.09 6.37 -0.04
N GLU A 74 7.18 7.24 0.36
CA GLU A 74 6.33 7.07 1.55
C GLU A 74 5.46 5.81 1.42
N ASP A 75 4.75 5.63 0.31
CA ASP A 75 3.90 4.45 0.08
C ASP A 75 4.70 3.13 0.20
N ALA A 76 5.92 3.11 -0.34
CA ALA A 76 6.81 1.96 -0.26
C ALA A 76 7.29 1.70 1.18
N ASP A 77 7.67 2.75 1.91
CA ASP A 77 8.14 2.63 3.29
C ASP A 77 7.01 2.19 4.24
N LEU A 78 5.85 2.84 4.16
CA LEU A 78 4.68 2.47 4.97
C LEU A 78 4.23 1.03 4.70
N THR A 79 4.25 0.60 3.44
CA THR A 79 3.96 -0.79 3.07
C THR A 79 4.95 -1.75 3.71
N TYR A 80 6.25 -1.43 3.72
CA TYR A 80 7.25 -2.29 4.37
C TYR A 80 7.09 -2.34 5.89
N GLN A 81 6.82 -1.20 6.54
CA GLN A 81 6.54 -1.16 7.97
C GLN A 81 5.31 -2.00 8.35
N LEU A 82 4.22 -1.89 7.58
CA LEU A 82 3.02 -2.71 7.77
C LEU A 82 3.30 -4.20 7.54
N TYR A 83 4.11 -4.55 6.54
CA TYR A 83 4.54 -5.93 6.31
C TYR A 83 5.21 -6.52 7.55
N LEU A 84 6.12 -5.80 8.19
CA LEU A 84 6.80 -6.28 9.40
C LEU A 84 5.80 -6.60 10.52
N VAL A 85 4.80 -5.72 10.72
CA VAL A 85 3.74 -5.92 11.73
C VAL A 85 2.85 -7.12 11.38
N PHE A 86 2.37 -7.21 10.14
CA PHE A 86 1.43 -8.24 9.71
C PHE A 86 2.07 -9.61 9.62
N LYS A 87 3.33 -9.70 9.21
CA LYS A 87 4.07 -10.95 9.20
C LYS A 87 4.07 -11.61 10.57
N THR A 88 4.39 -10.86 11.63
CA THR A 88 4.40 -11.39 13.00
C THR A 88 2.99 -11.77 13.46
N LYS A 89 1.97 -10.96 13.14
CA LYS A 89 0.58 -11.28 13.48
C LYS A 89 0.08 -12.54 12.81
N LEU A 90 0.31 -12.70 11.50
CA LEU A 90 -0.12 -13.88 10.75
C LEU A 90 0.52 -15.16 11.28
N GLN A 91 1.81 -15.12 11.63
CA GLN A 91 2.50 -16.24 12.26
C GLN A 91 1.86 -16.64 13.60
N SER A 92 1.46 -15.64 14.40
CA SER A 92 0.77 -15.90 15.68
C SER A 92 -0.61 -16.55 15.50
N LEU A 93 -1.30 -16.20 14.41
CA LEU A 93 -2.62 -16.73 14.07
C LEU A 93 -2.55 -18.03 13.23
N LYS A 94 -1.35 -18.46 12.82
CA LYS A 94 -1.12 -19.62 11.93
C LYS A 94 -1.80 -19.49 10.57
N LEU A 95 -1.85 -18.26 10.03
CA LEU A 95 -2.50 -17.94 8.76
C LEU A 95 -1.50 -17.71 7.60
N GLU A 96 -0.19 -17.82 7.86
CA GLU A 96 0.86 -17.52 6.89
C GLU A 96 0.85 -18.43 5.66
N THR A 97 0.24 -19.61 5.75
CA THR A 97 0.11 -20.54 4.63
C THR A 97 -0.91 -20.08 3.60
N LEU A 98 -1.89 -19.26 4.00
CA LEU A 98 -2.95 -18.76 3.13
C LEU A 98 -2.47 -17.68 2.15
N LEU A 99 -1.33 -17.03 2.44
CA LEU A 99 -0.69 -16.06 1.55
C LEU A 99 0.32 -16.68 0.59
N LYS A 100 0.75 -17.92 0.85
CA LYS A 100 1.73 -18.61 0.01
C LYS A 100 0.99 -19.24 -1.17
N LYS A 101 1.41 -18.87 -2.38
CA LYS A 101 1.02 -19.54 -3.62
C LYS A 101 2.08 -20.55 -4.01
#